data_AF-A0A5C7L923-F1
#
_entry.id   AF-A0A5C7L923-F1
#
_cell.length_a   1.000
_cell.length_b   1.000
_cell.length_c   1.000
_cell.angle_alpha   90.00
_cell.angle_beta   90.00
_cell.angle_gamma   90.00
#
_symmetry.space_group_name_H-M   'P 1'
#
loop_
_entity.id
_entity.type
_entity.pdbx_description
1 polymer ?
#
loop_
_entity_poly.entity_id
_entity_poly.type
_entity_poly.pdbx_seq_one_letter_code
_entity_poly.pdbx_strand_id
1 'polypeptide(L)'
;MSTHPNRLAAALGMLAAGFALCVFADDAKPSPAAVAKARGECAQQKHRVKALEAANADDAKVAAARLDWEHACDRAQALIDAAAGHAAAPAPTGDTPAQGQ
;
A
#
# COMPACT_ATOMS: atom_id res chain seq x y z
N MET A 1 10.12 -50.78 14.20
CA MET A 1 10.80 -51.19 12.95
C MET A 1 9.75 -51.22 11.85
N SER A 2 10.04 -50.54 10.72
CA SER A 2 9.51 -50.65 9.33
C SER A 2 8.12 -51.27 9.12
N THR A 3 7.20 -50.78 8.28
CA THR A 3 7.33 -50.06 7.00
C THR A 3 5.91 -49.70 6.55
N HIS A 4 5.62 -48.45 6.18
CA HIS A 4 4.44 -48.13 5.35
C HIS A 4 4.90 -47.96 3.90
N PRO A 5 4.48 -48.80 2.95
CA PRO A 5 4.74 -48.55 1.55
C PRO A 5 3.75 -47.54 0.98
N ASN A 6 4.32 -46.49 0.40
CA ASN A 6 3.70 -45.55 -0.51
C ASN A 6 2.82 -46.26 -1.56
N ARG A 7 1.57 -45.81 -1.70
CA ARG A 7 0.89 -45.79 -3.00
C ARG A 7 0.61 -44.35 -3.39
N LEU A 8 1.57 -43.83 -4.15
CA LEU A 8 1.35 -42.87 -5.21
C LEU A 8 0.19 -43.35 -6.10
N ALA A 9 -0.76 -42.48 -6.40
CA ALA A 9 -1.12 -42.13 -7.78
C ALA A 9 -2.41 -41.29 -7.85
N ALA A 10 -2.22 -40.10 -8.42
CA ALA A 10 -3.12 -39.50 -9.40
C ALA A 10 -4.56 -39.15 -8.98
N ALA A 11 -4.71 -38.00 -8.35
CA ALA A 11 -5.83 -37.11 -8.61
C ALA A 11 -5.34 -35.65 -8.57
N LEU A 12 -4.25 -35.37 -9.29
CA LEU A 12 -3.81 -34.03 -9.60
C LEU A 12 -4.40 -33.65 -10.96
N GLY A 13 -5.15 -32.56 -11.00
CA GLY A 13 -5.38 -31.84 -12.26
C GLY A 13 -6.84 -31.75 -12.69
N MET A 14 -7.59 -30.82 -12.08
CA MET A 14 -8.60 -30.01 -12.77
C MET A 14 -9.10 -28.87 -11.85
N LEU A 15 -8.18 -28.08 -11.31
CA LEU A 15 -8.54 -26.92 -10.47
C LEU A 15 -7.64 -25.72 -10.74
N ALA A 16 -7.37 -25.47 -12.02
CA ALA A 16 -6.64 -24.28 -12.47
C ALA A 16 -7.28 -23.75 -13.78
N ALA A 17 -8.60 -23.63 -13.80
CA ALA A 17 -9.33 -22.85 -14.80
C ALA A 17 -10.00 -21.67 -14.07
N GLY A 18 -9.21 -20.63 -13.84
CA GLY A 18 -9.65 -19.38 -13.20
C GLY A 18 -8.58 -18.30 -13.30
N PHE A 19 -7.74 -18.37 -14.33
CA PHE A 19 -6.75 -17.36 -14.68
C PHE A 19 -7.41 -16.44 -15.71
N ALA A 20 -8.11 -15.39 -15.25
CA ALA A 20 -8.41 -14.17 -16.00
C ALA A 20 -9.41 -13.30 -15.21
N LEU A 21 -8.97 -12.71 -14.11
CA LEU A 21 -9.39 -11.33 -13.86
C LEU A 21 -8.21 -10.48 -14.29
N CYS A 22 -8.28 -10.02 -15.53
CA CYS A 22 -7.48 -8.91 -16.03
C CYS A 22 -7.69 -7.74 -15.05
N VAL A 23 -6.81 -7.62 -14.07
CA VAL A 23 -6.52 -6.33 -13.46
C VAL A 23 -5.85 -5.54 -14.57
N PHE A 24 -6.67 -4.92 -15.41
CA PHE A 24 -6.26 -3.74 -16.12
C PHE A 24 -5.88 -2.76 -15.02
N ALA A 25 -4.58 -2.69 -14.74
CA ALA A 25 -3.96 -1.46 -14.29
C ALA A 25 -4.23 -0.46 -15.41
N ASP A 26 -5.46 0.08 -15.43
CA ASP A 26 -5.75 1.26 -16.21
C ASP A 26 -4.81 2.29 -15.63
N ASP A 27 -3.80 2.67 -16.42
CA ASP A 27 -2.94 3.85 -16.28
C ASP A 27 -3.78 5.13 -16.32
N ALA A 28 -4.92 5.12 -15.61
CA ALA A 28 -5.86 6.20 -15.50
C ALA A 28 -5.25 7.21 -14.54
N LYS A 29 -4.65 8.24 -15.14
CA LYS A 29 -4.26 9.48 -14.48
C LYS A 29 -5.28 9.82 -13.38
N PRO A 30 -4.85 9.99 -12.12
CA PRO A 30 -5.76 10.14 -11.00
C PRO A 30 -6.72 11.30 -11.23
N SER A 31 -8.00 11.07 -10.93
CA SER A 31 -9.04 12.07 -11.17
C SER A 31 -8.85 13.30 -10.27
N PRO A 32 -9.27 14.50 -10.72
CA PRO A 32 -9.24 15.69 -9.88
C PRO A 32 -9.96 15.51 -8.53
N ALA A 33 -11.02 14.69 -8.50
CA ALA A 33 -11.75 14.35 -7.28
C ALA A 33 -10.92 13.50 -6.31
N ALA A 34 -10.11 12.55 -6.82
CA ALA A 34 -9.20 11.75 -6.00
C ALA A 34 -8.11 12.62 -5.36
N VAL A 35 -7.54 13.55 -6.14
CA VAL A 35 -6.54 14.52 -5.64
C VAL A 35 -7.17 15.44 -4.57
N ALA A 36 -8.37 15.97 -4.82
CA ALA A 36 -9.07 16.83 -3.88
C ALA A 36 -9.40 16.09 -2.57
N LYS A 37 -9.85 14.83 -2.66
CA LYS A 37 -10.12 13.99 -1.50
C LYS A 37 -8.85 13.76 -0.67
N ALA A 38 -7.75 13.39 -1.29
CA ALA A 38 -6.49 13.14 -0.58
C ALA A 38 -5.94 14.41 0.11
N ARG A 39 -6.05 15.57 -0.55
CA ARG A 39 -5.74 16.88 0.09
C ARG A 39 -6.64 17.14 1.30
N GLY A 40 -7.93 16.85 1.19
CA GLY A 40 -8.89 16.96 2.28
C GLY A 40 -8.53 16.06 3.47
N GLU A 41 -8.13 14.81 3.21
CA GLU A 41 -7.66 13.86 4.23
C GLU A 41 -6.39 14.37 4.94
N CYS A 42 -5.39 14.86 4.19
CA CYS A 42 -4.18 15.48 4.76
C CYS A 42 -4.52 16.67 5.67
N ALA A 43 -5.44 17.56 5.25
CA ALA A 43 -5.89 18.67 6.07
C ALA A 43 -6.63 18.20 7.34
N GLN A 44 -7.51 17.20 7.21
CA GLN A 44 -8.24 16.63 8.34
C GLN A 44 -7.30 16.02 9.38
N GLN A 45 -6.30 15.23 8.96
CA GLN A 45 -5.32 14.65 9.89
C GLN A 45 -4.48 15.72 10.58
N LYS A 46 -4.13 16.80 9.89
CA LYS A 46 -3.47 17.96 10.52
C LYS A 46 -4.31 18.55 11.65
N HIS A 47 -5.61 18.72 11.44
CA HIS A 47 -6.52 19.21 12.49
C HIS A 47 -6.61 18.23 13.67
N ARG A 48 -6.61 16.92 13.40
CA ARG A 48 -6.60 15.88 14.43
C ARG A 48 -5.33 15.90 15.27
N VAL A 49 -4.15 16.01 14.64
CA VAL A 49 -2.86 16.13 15.34
C VAL A 49 -2.88 17.36 16.25
N LYS A 50 -3.28 18.53 15.73
CA LYS A 50 -3.39 19.75 16.54
C LYS A 50 -4.34 19.61 17.71
N ALA A 51 -5.48 18.93 17.53
CA ALA A 51 -6.43 18.71 18.61
C ALA A 51 -5.85 17.79 19.70
N LEU A 52 -5.09 16.76 19.31
CA LEU A 52 -4.41 15.87 20.25
C LEU A 52 -3.29 16.59 20.98
N GLU A 53 -2.45 17.35 20.28
CA GLU A 53 -1.37 18.15 20.88
C GLU A 53 -1.91 19.21 21.85
N ALA A 54 -3.04 19.85 21.52
CA ALA A 54 -3.70 20.81 22.40
C ALA A 54 -4.32 20.15 23.64
N ALA A 55 -4.76 18.89 23.53
CA ALA A 55 -5.30 18.14 24.65
C ALA A 55 -4.18 17.61 25.57
N ASN A 56 -3.14 17.02 25.00
CA ASN A 56 -1.94 16.56 25.70
C ASN A 56 -0.81 16.26 24.69
N ALA A 57 0.21 17.11 24.65
CA ALA A 57 1.34 16.98 23.72
C ALA A 57 2.18 15.72 23.93
N ASP A 58 2.20 15.18 25.16
CA ASP A 58 2.98 13.99 25.53
C ASP A 58 2.16 12.68 25.41
N ASP A 59 0.92 12.75 24.92
CA ASP A 59 0.11 11.56 24.70
C ASP A 59 0.75 10.69 23.60
N ALA A 60 0.93 9.40 23.88
CA ALA A 60 1.51 8.44 22.93
C ALA A 60 0.78 8.40 21.58
N LYS A 61 -0.50 8.81 21.54
CA LYS A 61 -1.30 8.92 20.32
C LYS A 61 -0.88 10.07 19.43
N VAL A 62 -0.20 11.10 19.94
CA VAL A 62 0.29 12.24 19.13
C VAL A 62 1.30 11.75 18.10
N ALA A 63 2.23 10.88 18.49
CA ALA A 63 3.23 10.31 17.58
C ALA A 63 2.57 9.50 16.45
N ALA A 64 1.61 8.63 16.79
CA ALA A 64 0.86 7.86 15.80
C ALA A 64 0.03 8.77 14.87
N ALA A 65 -0.63 9.80 15.42
CA ALA A 65 -1.42 10.74 14.63
C ALA A 65 -0.55 11.59 13.69
N ARG A 66 0.69 11.93 14.07
CA ARG A 66 1.65 12.62 13.21
C ARG A 66 2.06 11.74 12.03
N LEU A 67 2.35 10.46 12.27
CA LEU A 67 2.62 9.50 11.19
C LEU A 67 1.42 9.33 10.24
N ASP A 68 0.21 9.24 10.78
CA ASP A 68 -1.02 9.19 9.97
C ASP A 68 -1.19 10.46 9.11
N TRP A 69 -0.84 11.62 9.67
CA TRP A 69 -0.88 12.89 8.95
C TRP A 69 0.15 12.92 7.81
N GLU A 70 1.40 12.54 8.08
CA GLU A 70 2.47 12.43 7.08
C GLU A 70 2.05 11.51 5.93
N HIS A 71 1.61 10.28 6.25
CA HIS A 71 1.14 9.33 5.24
C HIS A 71 -0.03 9.87 4.41
N ALA A 72 -0.97 10.61 5.01
CA ALA A 72 -2.09 11.21 4.28
C ALA A 72 -1.61 12.29 3.30
N CYS A 73 -0.62 13.08 3.69
CA CYS A 73 -0.05 14.11 2.82
C CYS A 73 0.83 13.52 1.72
N ASP A 74 1.59 12.47 2.00
CA ASP A 74 2.38 11.75 0.99
C ASP A 74 1.48 11.13 -0.07
N ARG A 75 0.36 10.51 0.33
CA ARG A 75 -0.65 10.03 -0.64
C ARG A 75 -1.21 11.15 -1.50
N ALA A 76 -1.49 12.31 -0.90
CA ALA A 76 -1.98 13.47 -1.65
C ALA A 76 -0.93 13.96 -2.65
N GLN A 77 0.36 14.00 -2.26
CA GLN A 77 1.45 14.40 -3.13
C GLN A 77 1.67 13.40 -4.26
N ALA A 78 1.69 12.11 -3.97
CA ALA A 78 1.81 11.05 -4.98
C ALA A 78 0.69 11.15 -6.04
N LEU A 79 -0.54 11.45 -5.62
CA LEU A 79 -1.66 11.67 -6.54
C LEU A 79 -1.51 12.97 -7.35
N ILE A 80 -0.95 14.03 -6.77
CA ILE A 80 -0.64 15.26 -7.51
C ILE A 80 0.42 14.99 -8.57
N ASP A 81 1.48 14.26 -8.23
CA ASP A 81 2.59 13.96 -9.13
C ASP A 81 2.13 13.06 -10.28
N ALA A 82 1.39 12.00 -9.96
CA ALA A 82 0.75 11.14 -10.95
C ALA A 82 -0.27 11.91 -11.82
N ALA A 83 -1.03 12.85 -11.24
CA ALA A 83 -1.91 13.74 -12.02
C ALA A 83 -1.11 14.70 -12.90
N ALA A 84 0.09 15.13 -12.50
CA ALA A 84 0.95 15.99 -13.29
C ALA A 84 1.64 15.24 -14.45
N GLY A 85 1.59 13.90 -14.47
CA GLY A 85 2.36 13.09 -15.42
C GLY A 85 3.85 13.05 -15.09
N HIS A 86 4.23 13.55 -13.91
CA HIS A 86 5.52 13.20 -13.32
C HIS A 86 5.32 11.78 -12.80
N ALA A 87 5.65 10.78 -13.61
CA ALA A 87 5.70 9.41 -13.16
C ALA A 87 6.50 9.40 -11.85
N ALA A 88 5.84 9.07 -10.74
CA ALA A 88 6.52 8.84 -9.48
C ALA A 88 7.63 7.84 -9.81
N ALA A 89 8.88 8.23 -9.59
CA ALA A 89 10.00 7.33 -9.80
C ALA A 89 9.64 6.02 -9.08
N PRO A 90 9.71 4.86 -9.76
CA PRO A 90 9.33 3.60 -9.14
C PRO A 90 10.05 3.50 -7.81
N ALA A 91 9.30 3.22 -6.74
CA ALA A 91 9.89 2.96 -5.43
C ALA A 91 11.05 1.98 -5.66
N PRO A 92 12.25 2.23 -5.10
CA PRO A 92 13.34 1.28 -5.25
C PRO A 92 12.82 -0.06 -4.77
N THR A 93 12.59 -1.00 -5.69
CA THR A 93 12.45 -2.39 -5.32
C THR A 93 13.73 -2.70 -4.58
N GLY A 94 13.59 -2.92 -3.27
CA GLY A 94 14.62 -3.55 -2.47
C GLY A 94 14.77 -4.99 -2.97
N ASP A 95 15.26 -5.16 -4.19
CA ASP A 95 15.90 -6.39 -4.64
C ASP A 95 17.10 -6.57 -3.71
N THR A 96 16.83 -7.35 -2.67
CA THR A 96 17.81 -7.79 -1.69
C THR A 96 18.95 -8.47 -2.46
N PRO A 97 20.22 -8.05 -2.29
CA PRO A 97 21.32 -8.69 -2.97
C PRO A 97 21.48 -10.14 -2.48
N ALA A 98 21.64 -11.03 -3.46
CA ALA A 98 22.17 -12.40 -3.42
C ALA A 98 22.61 -12.95 -2.04
N GLN A 99 22.00 -14.08 -1.64
CA GLN A 99 22.69 -15.07 -0.81
C GLN A 99 22.86 -16.38 -1.58
N GLY A 100 24.11 -16.77 -1.78
CA GLY A 100 24.53 -18.17 -1.84
C GLY A 100 25.02 -18.67 -3.19
N GLN A 101 26.29 -18.38 -3.51
CA GLN A 101 27.29 -19.43 -3.76
C GLN A 101 28.64 -18.98 -3.20
#